data_AF-A0A2N9LB17-F1
#
_entry.id   AF-A0A2N9LB17-F1
#
_cell.length_a   1.000
_cell.length_b   1.000
_cell.length_c   1.000
_cell.angle_alpha   90.00
_cell.angle_beta   90.00
_cell.angle_gamma   90.00
#
_symmetry.space_group_name_H-M   'P 1'
#
loop_
_entity.id
_entity.type
_entity.pdbx_description
1 polymer ?
#
loop_
_entity_poly.entity_id
_entity_poly.type
_entity_poly.pdbx_seq_one_letter_code
_entity_poly.pdbx_strand_id
1 'polypeptide(L)'
;MQDEMSRQDLNERLAVIERMIVEGRIRSESWGWTFLLWGVAYYVAIAWATWGQSLAVWSSTYSRWYAWPVTMMAALVLTLAIGMRRGHGEPGTTVIRAIVSVWICAGISMMFLFPAMSFAGTPVNQHSFVAIVAAMMGVTNGASGLILRWKMQVACAVVWWITAAAACFGSDAQLAVVFLTAIFLCQIAFGIYAMVLESRRRAQHGVAHA
;
A
#
# COMPACT_ATOMS: atom_id res chain seq x y z
N MET A 1 -18.55 13.62 -42.22
CA MET A 1 -18.22 14.88 -41.52
C MET A 1 -18.66 14.93 -40.06
N GLN A 2 -19.93 15.03 -39.67
CA GLN A 2 -20.31 15.10 -38.24
C GLN A 2 -19.89 13.86 -37.42
N ASP A 3 -20.04 12.67 -38.02
CA ASP A 3 -19.64 11.41 -37.39
C ASP A 3 -18.11 11.24 -37.28
N GLU A 4 -17.35 11.77 -38.25
CA GLU A 4 -15.88 11.77 -38.23
C GLU A 4 -15.33 12.73 -37.16
N MET A 5 -15.93 13.92 -37.02
CA MET A 5 -15.60 14.88 -35.95
C MET A 5 -15.86 14.27 -34.57
N SER A 6 -16.98 13.55 -34.40
CA SER A 6 -17.29 12.88 -33.13
C SER A 6 -16.30 11.76 -32.80
N ARG A 7 -15.88 10.98 -33.80
CA ARG A 7 -14.87 9.93 -33.62
C ARG A 7 -13.49 10.49 -33.29
N GLN A 8 -13.09 11.61 -33.90
CA GLN A 8 -11.84 12.30 -33.58
C GLN A 8 -11.83 12.83 -32.15
N ASP A 9 -12.90 13.51 -31.72
CA ASP A 9 -13.05 13.99 -30.33
C ASP A 9 -13.01 12.82 -29.32
N LEU A 10 -13.67 11.70 -29.62
CA LEU A 10 -13.62 10.52 -28.76
C LEU A 10 -12.20 9.94 -28.65
N ASN A 11 -11.49 9.83 -29.77
CA ASN A 11 -10.12 9.33 -29.78
C ASN A 11 -9.16 10.26 -29.01
N GLU A 12 -9.34 11.57 -29.12
CA GLU A 12 -8.54 12.55 -28.38
C GLU A 12 -8.76 12.43 -26.87
N ARG A 13 -10.03 12.32 -26.44
CA ARG A 13 -10.38 12.10 -25.03
C ARG A 13 -9.80 10.78 -24.50
N LEU A 14 -9.88 9.71 -25.27
CA LEU A 14 -9.29 8.41 -24.93
C LEU A 14 -7.77 8.51 -24.80
N ALA A 15 -7.11 9.20 -25.73
CA ALA A 15 -5.66 9.40 -25.70
C ALA A 15 -5.22 10.19 -24.46
N VAL A 16 -6.00 11.20 -24.05
CA VAL A 16 -5.75 11.95 -22.80
C VAL A 16 -5.88 11.05 -21.58
N ILE A 17 -6.94 10.22 -21.50
CA ILE A 17 -7.14 9.28 -20.40
C ILE A 17 -5.98 8.26 -20.34
N GLU A 18 -5.59 7.71 -21.48
CA GLU A 18 -4.50 6.74 -21.56
C GLU A 18 -3.17 7.35 -21.11
N ARG A 19 -2.89 8.59 -21.52
CA ARG A 19 -1.72 9.35 -21.02
C ARG A 19 -1.77 9.53 -19.51
N MET A 20 -2.93 9.91 -18.96
CA MET A 20 -3.11 10.07 -17.50
C MET A 20 -2.90 8.74 -16.74
N ILE A 21 -3.32 7.60 -17.31
CA ILE A 21 -3.10 6.27 -16.73
C ILE A 21 -1.62 5.91 -16.74
N VAL A 22 -0.93 6.14 -17.87
CA VAL A 22 0.52 5.88 -18.00
C VAL A 22 1.30 6.75 -17.00
N GLU A 23 1.02 8.04 -16.94
CA GLU A 23 1.64 8.97 -16.00
C GLU A 23 1.35 8.56 -14.54
N GLY A 24 0.12 8.12 -14.26
CA GLY A 24 -0.26 7.57 -12.96
C GLY A 24 0.58 6.35 -12.56
N ARG A 25 0.88 5.46 -13.51
CA ARG A 25 1.74 4.29 -13.27
C ARG A 25 3.18 4.71 -13.00
N ILE A 26 3.72 5.61 -13.82
CA ILE A 26 5.08 6.14 -13.66
C ILE A 26 5.24 6.77 -12.27
N ARG A 27 4.26 7.58 -11.85
CA ARG A 27 4.28 8.19 -10.52
C ARG A 27 4.07 7.17 -9.41
N SER A 28 3.25 6.14 -9.62
CA SER A 28 3.08 5.09 -8.61
C SER A 28 4.36 4.27 -8.42
N GLU A 29 5.12 4.05 -9.49
CA GLU A 29 6.45 3.40 -9.41
C GLU A 29 7.46 4.23 -8.61
N SER A 30 7.47 5.56 -8.80
CA SER A 30 8.37 6.44 -8.02
C SER A 30 8.02 6.55 -6.55
N TRP A 31 6.81 6.13 -6.18
CA TRP A 31 6.36 5.95 -4.82
C TRP A 31 6.53 4.51 -4.32
N GLY A 32 7.15 3.61 -5.09
CA GLY A 32 7.39 2.21 -4.69
C GLY A 32 8.15 2.05 -3.37
N TRP A 33 8.98 3.03 -3.00
CA TRP A 33 9.66 3.06 -1.71
C TRP A 33 8.71 3.14 -0.51
N THR A 34 7.49 3.66 -0.67
CA THR A 34 6.51 3.66 0.42
C THR A 34 6.03 2.26 0.72
N PHE A 35 5.71 1.44 -0.28
CA PHE A 35 5.37 0.03 -0.07
C PHE A 35 6.48 -0.69 0.71
N LEU A 36 7.74 -0.47 0.35
CA LEU A 36 8.87 -1.02 1.09
C LEU A 36 8.93 -0.52 2.55
N LEU A 37 8.84 0.80 2.76
CA LEU A 37 8.85 1.41 4.09
C LEU A 37 7.75 0.83 4.98
N TRP A 38 6.53 0.77 4.47
CA TRP A 38 5.38 0.25 5.21
C TRP A 38 5.54 -1.24 5.48
N GLY A 39 6.00 -2.04 4.51
CA GLY A 39 6.32 -3.46 4.71
C GLY A 39 7.32 -3.68 5.85
N VAL A 40 8.41 -2.92 5.87
CA VAL A 40 9.40 -2.97 6.96
C VAL A 40 8.79 -2.53 8.29
N ALA A 41 7.97 -1.47 8.31
CA ALA A 41 7.28 -1.01 9.52
C ALA A 41 6.37 -2.09 10.11
N TYR A 42 5.65 -2.85 9.28
CA TYR A 42 4.84 -3.99 9.73
C TYR A 42 5.71 -5.08 10.39
N TYR A 43 6.84 -5.45 9.78
CA TYR A 43 7.77 -6.42 10.36
C TYR A 43 8.33 -5.94 11.71
N VAL A 44 8.74 -4.67 11.79
CA VAL A 44 9.24 -4.07 13.04
C VAL A 44 8.15 -4.05 14.11
N ALA A 45 6.91 -3.72 13.75
CA ALA A 45 5.77 -3.73 14.67
C ALA A 45 5.50 -5.14 15.23
N ILE A 46 5.51 -6.16 14.35
CA ILE A 46 5.29 -7.55 14.74
C ILE A 46 6.46 -8.05 15.60
N ALA A 47 7.70 -7.79 15.22
CA ALA A 47 8.88 -8.17 15.99
C ALA A 47 8.89 -7.50 17.38
N TRP A 48 8.51 -6.23 17.48
CA TRP A 48 8.34 -5.55 18.76
C TRP A 48 7.21 -6.18 19.58
N ALA A 49 6.02 -6.37 19.00
CA ALA A 49 4.89 -6.94 19.73
C ALA A 49 5.15 -8.37 20.23
N THR A 50 5.99 -9.14 19.54
CA THR A 50 6.33 -10.54 19.88
C THR A 50 7.52 -10.66 20.82
N TRP A 51 8.62 -9.95 20.55
CA TRP A 51 9.90 -10.10 21.26
C TRP A 51 10.30 -8.91 22.14
N GLY A 52 9.50 -7.84 22.19
CA GLY A 52 9.79 -6.67 23.02
C GLY A 52 9.92 -6.98 24.52
N GLN A 53 9.35 -8.10 24.98
CA GLN A 53 9.47 -8.57 26.37
C GLN A 53 10.75 -9.39 26.61
N SER A 54 11.26 -10.11 25.61
CA SER A 54 12.44 -10.99 25.75
C SER A 54 13.76 -10.24 25.63
N LEU A 55 13.78 -9.09 24.94
CA LEU A 55 14.99 -8.27 24.76
C LEU A 55 15.30 -7.32 25.94
N ALA A 56 14.54 -7.37 27.03
CA ALA A 56 14.77 -6.58 28.26
C ALA A 56 14.90 -5.03 28.08
N VAL A 57 14.64 -4.49 26.89
CA VAL A 57 14.72 -3.04 26.62
C VAL A 57 13.51 -2.29 27.21
N TRP A 58 12.38 -2.96 27.46
CA TRP A 58 11.18 -2.33 28.02
C TRP A 58 10.32 -3.35 28.82
N SER A 59 10.55 -3.48 30.13
CA SER A 59 9.96 -4.54 30.97
C SER A 59 8.53 -4.30 31.46
N SER A 60 7.68 -3.59 30.71
CA SER A 60 6.28 -3.39 31.14
C SER A 60 5.27 -3.88 30.10
N THR A 61 4.20 -4.52 30.57
CA THR A 61 3.04 -5.02 29.81
C THR A 61 2.45 -3.98 28.85
N TYR A 62 2.71 -2.70 29.08
CA TYR A 62 2.29 -1.59 28.23
C TYR A 62 3.04 -1.51 26.88
N SER A 63 4.23 -2.11 26.76
CA SER A 63 5.06 -2.03 25.53
C SER A 63 4.40 -2.63 24.29
N ARG A 64 3.61 -3.71 24.46
CA ARG A 64 2.94 -4.42 23.37
C ARG A 64 1.82 -3.58 22.72
N TRP A 65 1.19 -2.70 23.49
CA TRP A 65 0.09 -1.84 23.01
C TRP A 65 0.60 -0.65 22.17
N TYR A 66 1.81 -0.18 22.42
CA TYR A 66 2.40 0.96 21.71
C TYR A 66 3.13 0.58 20.42
N ALA A 67 3.54 -0.68 20.26
CA ALA A 67 4.29 -1.13 19.08
C ALA A 67 3.61 -0.75 17.76
N TRP A 68 2.30 -0.96 17.66
CA TRP A 68 1.53 -0.66 16.45
C TRP A 68 1.29 0.85 16.24
N PRO A 69 0.71 1.62 17.18
CA PRO A 69 0.54 3.06 16.99
C PRO A 69 1.85 3.80 16.71
N VAL A 70 2.93 3.47 17.41
CA VAL A 70 4.22 4.15 17.26
C VAL A 70 4.82 3.88 15.88
N THR A 71 4.85 2.63 15.43
CA THR A 71 5.41 2.28 14.12
C THR A 71 4.56 2.83 12.98
N MET A 72 3.23 2.79 13.08
CA MET A 72 2.33 3.36 12.07
C MET A 72 2.47 4.89 11.99
N MET A 73 2.54 5.58 13.13
CA MET A 73 2.77 7.03 13.17
C MET A 73 4.16 7.40 12.62
N ALA A 74 5.20 6.65 12.96
CA ALA A 74 6.54 6.85 12.41
C ALA A 74 6.56 6.65 10.89
N ALA A 75 5.94 5.57 10.39
CA ALA A 75 5.84 5.30 8.95
C ALA A 75 5.07 6.41 8.21
N LEU A 76 3.98 6.91 8.79
CA LEU A 76 3.20 8.01 8.24
C LEU A 76 4.00 9.31 8.19
N VAL A 77 4.66 9.69 9.29
CA VAL A 77 5.53 10.88 9.35
C VAL A 77 6.67 10.79 8.35
N LEU A 78 7.34 9.63 8.25
CA LEU A 78 8.41 9.41 7.27
C LEU A 78 7.88 9.49 5.83
N THR A 79 6.71 8.93 5.57
CA THR A 79 6.05 9.00 4.25
C THR A 79 5.79 10.44 3.85
N LEU A 80 5.22 11.24 4.75
CA LEU A 80 4.93 12.65 4.52
C LEU A 80 6.21 13.48 4.36
N ALA A 81 7.18 13.32 5.26
CA ALA A 81 8.43 14.09 5.25
C ALA A 81 9.23 13.84 3.96
N ILE A 82 9.37 12.59 3.53
CA ILE A 82 10.07 12.24 2.28
C ILE A 82 9.22 12.67 1.07
N GLY A 83 7.90 12.47 1.13
CA GLY A 83 6.96 12.89 0.09
C GLY A 83 7.02 14.39 -0.20
N MET A 84 7.04 15.22 0.84
CA MET A 84 7.19 16.68 0.72
C MET A 84 8.53 17.06 0.12
N ARG A 85 9.62 16.37 0.49
CA ARG A 85 10.96 16.63 -0.08
C ARG A 85 11.06 16.25 -1.55
N ARG A 86 10.35 15.19 -1.98
CA ARG A 86 10.32 14.70 -3.37
C ARG A 86 9.24 15.36 -4.24
N GLY A 87 8.34 16.15 -3.65
CA GLY A 87 7.10 16.61 -4.26
C GLY A 87 7.13 17.92 -5.06
N HIS A 88 8.30 18.46 -5.40
CA HIS A 88 8.39 19.70 -6.17
C HIS A 88 8.40 19.42 -7.67
N GLY A 89 7.27 19.64 -8.36
CA GLY A 89 7.24 19.57 -9.82
C GLY A 89 5.87 19.80 -10.45
N GLU A 90 4.93 18.87 -10.32
CA GLU A 90 3.71 18.89 -11.15
C GLU A 90 2.43 18.47 -10.41
N PRO A 91 1.32 19.21 -10.59
CA PRO A 91 0.03 18.87 -10.01
C PRO A 91 -0.39 17.48 -10.50
N GLY A 92 -0.70 16.57 -9.56
CA GLY A 92 -1.03 15.19 -9.91
C GLY A 92 -2.30 15.08 -10.76
N THR A 93 -2.27 14.19 -11.74
CA THR A 93 -3.43 13.89 -12.60
C THR A 93 -4.64 13.43 -11.77
N THR A 94 -5.83 13.53 -12.35
CA THR A 94 -7.07 13.03 -11.72
C THR A 94 -6.95 11.55 -11.33
N VAL A 95 -6.24 10.75 -12.14
CA VAL A 95 -5.94 9.33 -11.87
C VAL A 95 -5.12 9.17 -10.59
N ILE A 96 -4.03 9.94 -10.44
CA ILE A 96 -3.18 9.90 -9.24
C ILE A 96 -3.97 10.31 -8.00
N ARG A 97 -4.78 11.37 -8.10
CA ARG A 97 -5.63 11.82 -6.98
C ARG A 97 -6.61 10.73 -6.56
N ALA A 98 -7.26 10.05 -7.51
CA ALA A 98 -8.16 8.94 -7.22
C ALA A 98 -7.46 7.80 -6.47
N ILE A 99 -6.24 7.41 -6.90
CA ILE A 99 -5.46 6.38 -6.22
C ILE A 99 -5.13 6.81 -4.79
N VAL A 100 -4.58 8.02 -4.61
CA VAL A 100 -4.26 8.57 -3.29
C VAL A 100 -5.50 8.59 -2.39
N SER A 101 -6.66 9.00 -2.91
CA SER A 101 -7.93 8.98 -2.18
C SER A 101 -8.32 7.58 -1.70
N VAL A 102 -8.15 6.54 -2.53
CA VAL A 102 -8.41 5.15 -2.12
C VAL A 102 -7.54 4.74 -0.93
N TRP A 103 -6.25 5.08 -0.96
CA TRP A 103 -5.33 4.79 0.14
C TRP A 103 -5.65 5.59 1.41
N ILE A 104 -5.99 6.87 1.27
CA ILE A 104 -6.42 7.71 2.40
C ILE A 104 -7.70 7.17 3.03
N CYS A 105 -8.70 6.81 2.23
CA CYS A 105 -9.94 6.22 2.73
C CYS A 105 -9.67 4.93 3.51
N ALA A 106 -8.84 4.03 2.98
CA ALA A 106 -8.47 2.81 3.69
C ALA A 106 -7.72 3.12 5.01
N GLY A 107 -6.78 4.05 4.99
CA GLY A 107 -6.05 4.47 6.21
C GLY A 107 -6.97 5.06 7.27
N ILE A 108 -7.88 5.96 6.88
CA ILE A 108 -8.89 6.56 7.77
C ILE A 108 -9.79 5.46 8.35
N SER A 109 -10.30 4.56 7.53
CA SER A 109 -11.13 3.46 7.98
C SER A 109 -10.42 2.58 9.01
N MET A 110 -9.16 2.20 8.78
CA MET A 110 -8.36 1.44 9.76
C MET A 110 -8.14 2.22 11.07
N MET A 111 -7.86 3.52 10.96
CA MET A 111 -7.58 4.40 12.09
C MET A 111 -8.77 4.54 13.05
N PHE A 112 -10.00 4.52 12.53
CA PHE A 112 -11.21 4.55 13.37
C PHE A 112 -11.66 3.16 13.81
N LEU A 113 -11.54 2.15 12.95
CA LEU A 113 -12.05 0.80 13.21
C LEU A 113 -11.30 0.11 14.36
N PHE A 114 -9.96 0.13 14.38
CA PHE A 114 -9.21 -0.58 15.42
C PHE A 114 -9.38 -0.01 16.84
N PRO A 115 -9.35 1.32 17.06
CA PRO A 115 -9.70 1.89 18.36
C PRO A 115 -11.16 1.61 18.73
N ALA A 116 -12.11 1.75 17.80
CA ALA A 116 -13.52 1.49 18.08
C ALA A 116 -13.77 0.05 18.54
N MET A 117 -13.16 -0.95 17.88
CA MET A 117 -13.24 -2.35 18.33
C MET A 117 -12.64 -2.55 19.73
N SER A 118 -11.55 -1.83 20.04
CA SER A 118 -10.92 -1.87 21.36
C SER A 118 -11.83 -1.28 22.45
N PHE A 119 -12.48 -0.15 22.18
CA PHE A 119 -13.43 0.49 23.12
C PHE A 119 -14.74 -0.30 23.28
N ALA A 120 -15.18 -0.99 22.24
CA ALA A 120 -16.39 -1.82 22.26
C ALA A 120 -16.22 -3.11 23.09
N GLY A 121 -15.06 -3.34 23.71
CA GLY A 121 -14.77 -4.54 24.49
C GLY A 121 -14.75 -5.84 23.67
N THR A 122 -14.77 -5.72 22.34
CA THR A 122 -14.66 -6.87 21.44
C THR A 122 -13.18 -7.21 21.32
N PRO A 123 -12.72 -8.38 21.81
CA PRO A 123 -11.31 -8.74 21.67
C PRO A 123 -10.96 -8.78 20.19
N VAL A 124 -10.02 -7.92 19.78
CA VAL A 124 -9.45 -7.96 18.44
C VAL A 124 -8.58 -9.21 18.36
N ASN A 125 -9.22 -10.34 18.06
CA ASN A 125 -8.53 -11.59 17.83
C ASN A 125 -7.65 -11.44 16.57
N GLN A 126 -6.50 -12.11 16.58
CA GLN A 126 -5.52 -12.05 15.48
C GLN A 126 -6.17 -12.31 14.11
N HIS A 127 -7.13 -13.24 14.06
CA HIS A 127 -7.95 -13.54 12.90
C HIS A 127 -8.72 -12.33 12.34
N SER A 128 -9.49 -11.64 13.19
CA SER A 128 -10.25 -10.46 12.78
C SER A 128 -9.34 -9.32 12.33
N PHE A 129 -8.22 -9.11 13.03
CA PHE A 129 -7.23 -8.10 12.64
C PHE A 129 -6.67 -8.38 11.24
N VAL A 130 -6.13 -9.58 11.03
CA VAL A 130 -5.52 -9.95 9.74
C VAL A 130 -6.56 -9.93 8.62
N ALA A 131 -7.78 -10.44 8.85
CA ALA A 131 -8.85 -10.43 7.87
C ALA A 131 -9.19 -9.00 7.41
N ILE A 132 -9.37 -8.07 8.35
CA ILE A 132 -9.70 -6.66 8.06
C ILE A 132 -8.55 -5.99 7.30
N VAL A 133 -7.32 -6.07 7.82
CA VAL A 133 -6.15 -5.46 7.17
C VAL A 133 -5.97 -6.02 5.76
N ALA A 134 -5.99 -7.34 5.62
CA ALA A 134 -5.79 -8.01 4.34
C ALA A 134 -6.91 -7.68 3.34
N ALA A 135 -8.18 -7.65 3.77
CA ALA A 135 -9.29 -7.28 2.88
C ALA A 135 -9.15 -5.84 2.37
N MET A 136 -8.82 -4.90 3.25
CA MET A 136 -8.64 -3.50 2.89
C MET A 136 -7.41 -3.31 1.99
N MET A 137 -6.29 -3.96 2.29
CA MET A 137 -5.10 -3.97 1.43
C MET A 137 -5.38 -4.60 0.06
N GLY A 138 -6.24 -5.62 0.01
CA GLY A 138 -6.73 -6.20 -1.24
C GLY A 138 -7.51 -5.18 -2.06
N VAL A 139 -8.45 -4.46 -1.43
CA VAL A 139 -9.24 -3.41 -2.11
C VAL A 139 -8.36 -2.26 -2.59
N THR A 140 -7.43 -1.75 -1.77
CA THR A 140 -6.57 -0.62 -2.18
C THR A 140 -5.67 -0.98 -3.35
N ASN A 141 -5.05 -2.16 -3.32
CA ASN A 141 -4.22 -2.64 -4.42
C ASN A 141 -5.06 -3.01 -5.65
N GLY A 142 -6.24 -3.60 -5.46
CA GLY A 142 -7.14 -3.97 -6.54
C GLY A 142 -7.65 -2.74 -7.29
N ALA A 143 -8.19 -1.77 -6.57
CA ALA A 143 -8.66 -0.52 -7.13
C ALA A 143 -7.53 0.24 -7.84
N SER A 144 -6.37 0.38 -7.19
CA SER A 144 -5.20 1.04 -7.79
C SER A 144 -4.72 0.32 -9.06
N GLY A 145 -4.63 -1.01 -9.02
CA GLY A 145 -4.21 -1.84 -10.14
C GLY A 145 -5.19 -1.80 -11.31
N LEU A 146 -6.49 -1.77 -11.05
CA LEU A 146 -7.52 -1.64 -12.09
C LEU A 146 -7.51 -0.24 -12.73
N ILE A 147 -7.42 0.82 -11.93
CA ILE A 147 -7.32 2.21 -12.41
C ILE A 147 -6.06 2.39 -13.28
N LEU A 148 -4.92 1.86 -12.84
CA LEU A 148 -3.65 1.97 -13.56
C LEU A 148 -3.44 0.94 -14.67
N ARG A 149 -4.38 -0.01 -14.83
CA ARG A 149 -4.21 -1.21 -15.66
C ARG A 149 -2.89 -1.96 -15.38
N TRP A 150 -2.49 -2.01 -14.10
CA TRP A 150 -1.22 -2.57 -13.66
C TRP A 150 -1.40 -3.96 -13.06
N LYS A 151 -1.11 -4.99 -13.87
CA LYS A 151 -1.29 -6.41 -13.52
C LYS A 151 -0.59 -6.82 -12.23
N MET A 152 0.62 -6.29 -11.96
CA MET A 152 1.37 -6.65 -10.75
C MET A 152 0.70 -6.15 -9.47
N GLN A 153 0.07 -4.98 -9.52
CA GLN A 153 -0.67 -4.45 -8.38
C GLN A 153 -1.99 -5.21 -8.15
N VAL A 154 -2.64 -5.65 -9.23
CA VAL A 154 -3.78 -6.58 -9.14
C VAL A 154 -3.36 -7.94 -8.57
N ALA A 155 -2.18 -8.45 -8.92
CA ALA A 155 -1.66 -9.69 -8.33
C ALA A 155 -1.46 -9.55 -6.80
N CYS A 156 -0.95 -8.41 -6.35
CA CYS A 156 -0.87 -8.10 -4.91
C CYS A 156 -2.25 -8.08 -4.25
N ALA A 157 -3.27 -7.53 -4.93
CA ALA A 157 -4.65 -7.55 -4.44
C ALA A 157 -5.18 -8.97 -4.22
N VAL A 158 -4.92 -9.87 -5.17
CA VAL A 158 -5.31 -11.29 -5.08
C VAL A 158 -4.63 -11.97 -3.90
N VAL A 159 -3.33 -11.76 -3.70
CA VAL A 159 -2.60 -12.31 -2.54
C VAL A 159 -3.20 -11.81 -1.23
N TRP A 160 -3.56 -10.52 -1.15
CA TRP A 160 -4.21 -9.94 0.03
C TRP A 160 -5.61 -10.51 0.27
N TRP A 161 -6.43 -10.71 -0.76
CA TRP A 161 -7.74 -11.35 -0.60
C TRP A 161 -7.63 -12.82 -0.20
N ILE A 162 -6.66 -13.57 -0.75
CA ILE A 162 -6.37 -14.94 -0.31
C ILE A 162 -5.97 -14.94 1.16
N THR A 163 -5.15 -13.98 1.59
CA THR A 163 -4.75 -13.82 3.00
C THR A 163 -5.95 -13.53 3.90
N ALA A 164 -6.87 -12.67 3.44
CA ALA A 164 -8.12 -12.39 4.16
C ALA A 164 -9.01 -13.63 4.29
N ALA A 165 -9.14 -14.42 3.21
CA ALA A 165 -9.88 -15.67 3.25
C ALA A 165 -9.22 -16.70 4.17
N ALA A 166 -7.88 -16.82 4.13
CA ALA A 166 -7.13 -17.71 5.02
C ALA A 166 -7.29 -17.31 6.49
N ALA A 167 -7.43 -16.02 6.79
CA ALA A 167 -7.71 -15.53 8.14
C ALA A 167 -9.05 -16.01 8.71
N CYS A 168 -10.01 -16.42 7.88
CA CYS A 168 -11.29 -16.97 8.36
C CYS A 168 -11.21 -18.44 8.79
N PHE A 169 -10.20 -19.20 8.34
CA PHE A 169 -10.18 -20.67 8.49
C PHE A 169 -8.86 -21.25 9.00
N GLY A 170 -7.77 -20.48 9.02
CA GLY A 170 -6.45 -20.96 9.44
C GLY A 170 -6.31 -21.15 10.96
N SER A 171 -5.22 -21.79 11.38
CA SER A 171 -4.76 -21.71 12.78
C SER A 171 -3.93 -20.44 13.03
N ASP A 172 -3.75 -20.03 14.29
CA ASP A 172 -2.98 -18.83 14.64
C ASP A 172 -1.55 -18.82 14.06
N ALA A 173 -0.86 -19.98 14.10
CA ALA A 173 0.50 -20.11 13.57
C ALA A 173 0.53 -20.00 12.04
N GLN A 174 -0.41 -20.65 11.36
CA GLN A 174 -0.53 -20.53 9.90
C GLN A 174 -0.89 -19.10 9.50
N LEU A 175 -1.77 -18.44 10.25
CA LEU A 175 -2.19 -17.08 9.98
C LEU A 175 -1.02 -16.09 10.07
N ALA A 176 -0.18 -16.22 11.11
CA ALA A 176 1.02 -15.40 11.25
C ALA A 176 1.96 -15.58 10.05
N VAL A 177 2.21 -16.82 9.63
CA VAL A 177 3.07 -17.13 8.48
C VAL A 177 2.50 -16.57 7.18
N VAL A 178 1.20 -16.78 6.93
CA VAL A 178 0.51 -16.30 5.71
C VAL A 178 0.53 -14.77 5.67
N PHE A 179 0.25 -14.10 6.80
CA PHE A 179 0.27 -12.64 6.86
C PHE A 179 1.66 -12.05 6.63
N LEU A 180 2.70 -12.61 7.27
CA LEU A 180 4.09 -12.19 7.03
C LEU A 180 4.51 -12.41 5.57
N THR A 181 4.12 -13.54 4.99
CA THR A 181 4.38 -13.84 3.57
C THR A 181 3.70 -12.83 2.65
N ALA A 182 2.45 -12.46 2.93
CA ALA A 182 1.71 -11.45 2.17
C ALA A 182 2.36 -10.07 2.29
N ILE A 183 2.80 -9.66 3.50
CA ILE A 183 3.55 -8.41 3.70
C ILE A 183 4.83 -8.43 2.86
N PHE A 184 5.61 -9.51 2.92
CA PHE A 184 6.85 -9.62 2.15
C PHE A 184 6.59 -9.49 0.64
N LEU A 185 5.65 -10.26 0.10
CA LEU A 185 5.39 -10.28 -1.33
C LEU A 185 4.79 -8.95 -1.82
N CYS A 186 3.75 -8.46 -1.15
CA CYS A 186 2.95 -7.35 -1.65
C CYS A 186 3.47 -5.97 -1.24
N GLN A 187 4.32 -5.88 -0.22
CA GLN A 187 4.89 -4.61 0.22
C GLN A 187 6.38 -4.54 -0.13
N ILE A 188 7.17 -5.50 0.35
CA ILE A 188 8.63 -5.46 0.20
C ILE A 188 9.03 -5.79 -1.24
N ALA A 189 8.68 -6.96 -1.74
CA ALA A 189 9.05 -7.40 -3.09
C ALA A 189 8.42 -6.51 -4.16
N PHE A 190 7.14 -6.17 -4.02
CA PHE A 190 6.47 -5.22 -4.92
C PHE A 190 7.10 -3.81 -4.87
N GLY A 191 7.42 -3.31 -3.68
CA GLY A 191 8.08 -2.01 -3.52
C GLY A 191 9.46 -1.97 -4.18
N ILE A 192 10.27 -3.02 -3.99
CA ILE A 192 11.57 -3.18 -4.67
C ILE A 192 11.37 -3.26 -6.18
N TYR A 193 10.42 -4.06 -6.66
CA TYR A 193 10.09 -4.17 -8.08
C TYR A 193 9.74 -2.80 -8.69
N ALA A 194 8.88 -2.01 -8.04
CA ALA A 194 8.51 -0.68 -8.47
C ALA A 194 9.72 0.28 -8.54
N MET A 195 10.60 0.26 -7.53
CA MET A 195 11.84 1.06 -7.54
C MET A 195 12.81 0.62 -8.64
N VAL A 196 12.91 -0.69 -8.93
CA VAL A 196 13.74 -1.19 -10.04
C VAL A 196 13.19 -0.71 -11.38
N LEU A 197 11.87 -0.75 -11.60
CA LEU A 197 11.26 -0.20 -12.81
C LEU A 197 11.55 1.30 -12.96
N GLU A 198 11.40 2.07 -11.88
CA GLU A 198 11.74 3.49 -11.89
C GLU A 198 13.21 3.71 -12.26
N SER A 199 14.14 2.97 -11.64
CA SER A 199 15.57 3.10 -11.90
C SER A 199 15.94 2.79 -13.35
N ARG A 200 15.34 1.74 -13.94
CA ARG A 200 15.54 1.36 -15.34
C ARG A 200 15.02 2.44 -16.28
N ARG A 201 13.86 3.02 -15.98
CA ARG A 201 13.30 4.12 -16.78
C ARG A 201 14.20 5.36 -16.73
N ARG A 202 14.68 5.74 -15.54
CA ARG A 202 15.61 6.86 -15.37
C ARG A 202 16.91 6.64 -16.16
N ALA A 203 17.47 5.43 -16.12
CA ALA A 203 18.65 5.09 -16.91
C ALA A 203 18.41 5.21 -18.42
N GLN A 204 17.26 4.74 -18.92
CA GLN A 204 16.90 4.86 -20.34
C GLN A 204 16.76 6.32 -20.81
N HIS A 205 16.18 7.20 -19.98
CA HIS A 205 16.06 8.62 -20.31
C HIS A 205 17.40 9.35 -20.21
N GLY A 206 18.28 8.96 -19.28
CA GLY A 206 19.63 9.52 -19.16
C GLY A 206 20.53 9.20 -20.36
N VAL A 207 20.36 8.02 -20.98
CA VAL A 207 21.10 7.62 -22.19
C VAL A 207 20.59 8.33 -23.44
N ALA A 208 19.32 8.75 -23.50
CA ALA A 208 18.76 9.47 -24.64
C ALA A 208 19.14 10.97 -24.70
N HIS A 209 19.74 11.50 -23.63
CA HIS A 209 20.19 12.90 -23.53
C HIS A 209 21.72 13.04 -23.49
N ALA A 210 22.47 11.94 -23.62
CA ALA A 210 23.93 11.89 -23.71
C ALA A 210 24.36 11.59 -25.15
#